data_AF-A0AAP3F9Q9-F1
#
_entry.id   AF-A0AAP3F9Q9-F1
#
_cell.length_a   1.000
_cell.length_b   1.000
_cell.length_c   1.000
_cell.angle_alpha   90.00
_cell.angle_beta   90.00
_cell.angle_gamma   90.00
#
_symmetry.space_group_name_H-M   'P 1'
#
loop_
_entity.id
_entity.type
_entity.pdbx_description
1 polymer ?
#
loop_
_entity_poly.entity_id
_entity_poly.type
_entity_poly.pdbx_seq_one_letter_code
_entity_poly.pdbx_strand_id
1 'polypeptide(L)'
;MYIEIWVFALSLLAALLVGGLIGYLCRLGIGNLWTCLKSLGVSIRNRLVDYWYMLVFLATTIYVLANFKVCIDLSFTEDFNGNNLIFLFWLVLIIFPMFDSFEGFGISIKKRKQNKEEDFLTTEYHNNLIHAQKEGGNHE
;
A
#
# COMPACT_ATOMS: atom_id res chain seq x y z
N MET A 1 -27.23 46.50 -40.82
CA MET A 1 -27.98 45.24 -40.59
C MET A 1 -27.28 43.99 -41.15
N TYR A 2 -26.87 43.91 -42.43
CA TYR A 2 -26.20 42.69 -42.96
C TYR A 2 -24.79 42.44 -42.36
N ILE A 3 -24.00 43.50 -42.19
CA ILE A 3 -22.63 43.43 -41.64
C ILE A 3 -22.64 42.97 -40.17
N GLU A 4 -23.63 43.39 -39.38
CA GLU A 4 -23.75 43.03 -37.96
C GLU A 4 -24.10 41.54 -37.75
N ILE A 5 -24.91 40.97 -38.64
CA ILE A 5 -25.29 39.55 -38.59
C ILE A 5 -24.08 38.64 -38.83
N TRP A 6 -23.20 39.00 -39.78
CA TRP A 6 -21.99 38.24 -40.04
C TRP A 6 -20.97 38.32 -38.90
N VAL A 7 -20.84 39.49 -38.27
CA VAL A 7 -19.97 39.65 -37.08
C VAL A 7 -20.49 38.82 -35.91
N PHE A 8 -21.80 38.82 -35.68
CA PHE A 8 -22.43 38.00 -34.65
C PHE A 8 -22.25 36.49 -34.93
N ALA A 9 -22.47 36.07 -36.17
CA ALA A 9 -22.28 34.68 -36.59
C ALA A 9 -20.81 34.24 -36.42
N LEU A 10 -19.84 35.08 -36.79
CA LEU A 10 -18.42 34.81 -36.64
C LEU A 10 -18.01 34.72 -35.16
N SER A 11 -18.54 35.62 -34.31
CA SER A 11 -18.30 35.60 -32.87
C SER A 11 -18.86 34.33 -32.22
N LEU A 12 -20.03 33.87 -32.66
CA LEU A 12 -20.66 32.66 -32.15
C LEU A 12 -19.88 31.40 -32.55
N LEU A 13 -19.38 31.36 -33.80
CA LEU A 13 -18.52 30.28 -34.29
C LEU A 13 -17.20 30.23 -33.53
N ALA A 14 -16.58 31.39 -33.27
CA ALA A 14 -15.37 31.49 -32.46
C ALA A 14 -15.59 31.01 -31.02
N ALA A 15 -16.69 31.39 -30.39
CA ALA A 15 -17.03 30.95 -29.04
C ALA A 15 -17.22 29.42 -28.94
N LEU A 16 -17.86 28.81 -29.95
CA LEU A 16 -18.03 27.35 -30.00
C LEU A 16 -16.70 26.61 -30.17
N LEU A 17 -15.78 27.13 -30.98
CA LEU A 17 -14.45 26.54 -31.16
C LEU A 17 -13.63 26.63 -29.87
N VAL A 18 -13.64 27.78 -29.22
CA VAL A 18 -12.94 27.98 -27.94
C VAL A 18 -13.55 27.08 -26.85
N GLY A 19 -14.87 27.07 -26.70
CA GLY A 19 -15.56 26.21 -25.74
C GLY A 19 -15.33 24.72 -26.00
N GLY A 20 -15.34 24.30 -27.26
CA GLY A 20 -15.04 22.92 -27.67
C GLY A 20 -13.60 22.52 -27.36
N LEU A 21 -12.63 23.42 -27.59
CA LEU A 21 -11.21 23.17 -27.30
C LEU A 21 -10.95 23.06 -25.79
N ILE A 22 -11.50 23.98 -24.99
CA ILE A 22 -11.41 23.88 -23.51
C ILE A 22 -12.09 22.60 -23.02
N GLY A 23 -13.29 22.27 -23.52
CA GLY A 23 -14.00 21.05 -23.15
C GLY A 23 -13.22 19.79 -23.48
N TYR A 24 -12.56 19.75 -24.65
CA TYR A 24 -11.71 18.64 -25.09
C TYR A 24 -10.48 18.49 -24.20
N LEU A 25 -9.77 19.58 -23.90
CA LEU A 25 -8.60 19.59 -23.02
C LEU A 25 -8.95 19.17 -21.59
N CYS A 26 -10.05 19.67 -21.04
CA CYS A 26 -10.56 19.27 -19.72
C CYS A 26 -10.91 17.77 -19.68
N ARG A 27 -11.57 17.25 -20.72
CA ARG A 27 -11.93 15.83 -20.81
C ARG A 27 -10.68 14.94 -20.89
N LEU A 28 -9.65 15.36 -21.63
CA LEU A 28 -8.38 14.64 -21.73
C LEU A 28 -7.66 14.60 -20.38
N GLY A 29 -7.62 15.73 -19.67
CA GLY A 29 -7.03 15.85 -18.33
C GLY A 29 -7.77 14.99 -17.29
N ILE A 30 -9.10 15.02 -17.28
CA ILE A 30 -9.95 14.24 -16.36
C ILE A 30 -9.83 12.74 -16.57
N GLY A 31 -9.73 12.27 -17.83
CA GLY A 31 -9.55 10.85 -18.11
C GLY A 31 -8.23 10.31 -17.56
N ASN A 32 -7.16 11.08 -17.73
CA ASN A 32 -5.84 10.73 -17.18
C ASN A 32 -5.79 10.83 -15.65
N LEU A 33 -6.50 11.81 -15.08
CA LEU A 33 -6.60 11.98 -13.63
C LEU A 33 -7.41 10.83 -12.99
N TRP A 34 -8.50 10.41 -13.62
CA TRP A 34 -9.35 9.31 -13.14
C TRP A 34 -8.62 7.97 -13.15
N THR A 35 -7.85 7.68 -14.20
CA THR A 35 -7.03 6.47 -14.27
C THR A 35 -5.90 6.48 -13.23
N CYS A 36 -5.29 7.63 -12.98
CA CYS A 36 -4.31 7.82 -11.89
C CYS A 36 -4.95 7.63 -10.50
N LEU A 37 -6.10 8.23 -10.23
CA LEU A 37 -6.86 8.07 -8.97
C LEU A 37 -7.28 6.63 -8.74
N LYS A 38 -7.71 5.92 -9.79
CA LYS A 38 -8.08 4.51 -9.71
C LYS A 38 -6.87 3.63 -9.41
N SER A 39 -5.72 3.91 -10.03
CA SER A 39 -4.45 3.25 -9.76
C SER A 39 -3.98 3.49 -8.32
N LEU A 40 -4.03 4.75 -7.85
CA LEU A 40 -3.71 5.13 -6.48
C LEU A 40 -4.64 4.46 -5.47
N GLY A 41 -5.95 4.43 -5.73
CA GLY A 41 -6.93 3.79 -4.85
C GLY A 41 -6.69 2.29 -4.66
N VAL A 42 -6.34 1.57 -5.74
CA VAL A 42 -5.98 0.14 -5.64
C VAL A 42 -4.65 -0.04 -4.90
N SER A 43 -3.66 0.81 -5.15
CA SER A 43 -2.37 0.78 -4.46
C SER A 43 -2.49 1.05 -2.96
N ILE A 44 -3.30 2.06 -2.59
CA ILE A 44 -3.60 2.41 -1.19
C ILE A 44 -4.37 1.28 -0.52
N ARG A 45 -5.37 0.69 -1.18
CA ARG A 45 -6.13 -0.43 -0.61
C ARG A 45 -5.24 -1.62 -0.31
N ASN A 46 -4.36 -2.00 -1.23
CA ASN A 46 -3.46 -3.14 -1.03
C ASN A 46 -2.48 -2.85 0.12
N ARG A 47 -1.91 -1.63 0.18
CA ARG A 47 -1.06 -1.20 1.31
C ARG A 47 -1.83 -1.13 2.63
N LEU A 48 -3.09 -0.69 2.63
CA LEU A 48 -3.91 -0.61 3.82
C LEU A 48 -4.16 -2.00 4.41
N VAL A 49 -4.38 -3.01 3.56
CA VAL A 49 -4.49 -4.40 4.01
C VAL A 49 -3.19 -4.86 4.66
N ASP A 50 -2.03 -4.56 4.06
CA ASP A 50 -0.72 -4.92 4.61
C ASP A 50 -0.43 -4.22 5.95
N TYR A 51 -0.84 -2.95 6.09
CA TYR A 51 -0.58 -2.12 7.28
C TYR A 51 -1.75 -2.06 8.26
N TRP A 52 -2.84 -2.80 8.03
CA TRP A 52 -4.05 -2.71 8.85
C TRP A 52 -3.76 -2.99 10.33
N TYR A 53 -2.98 -4.04 10.60
CA TYR A 53 -2.56 -4.37 11.95
C TYR A 53 -1.76 -3.21 12.59
N MET A 54 -0.80 -2.62 11.86
CA MET A 54 -0.03 -1.47 12.34
C MET A 54 -0.90 -0.24 12.62
N LEU A 55 -1.89 0.01 11.76
CA LEU A 55 -2.84 1.12 11.93
C LEU A 55 -3.69 0.94 13.19
N VAL A 56 -4.29 -0.24 13.36
CA VAL A 56 -5.11 -0.57 14.55
C VAL A 56 -4.24 -0.53 15.82
N PHE A 57 -3.03 -1.07 15.76
CA PHE A 57 -2.09 -1.05 16.87
C PHE A 57 -1.66 0.37 17.24
N LEU A 58 -1.35 1.22 16.26
CA LEU A 58 -0.95 2.61 16.51
C LEU A 58 -2.11 3.40 17.13
N ALA A 59 -3.32 3.27 16.57
CA ALA A 59 -4.50 3.97 17.06
C ALA A 59 -4.84 3.57 18.50
N THR A 60 -4.81 2.27 18.80
CA THR A 60 -5.05 1.75 20.17
C THR A 60 -3.95 2.17 21.12
N THR A 61 -2.68 2.17 20.69
CA THR A 61 -1.55 2.66 21.49
C THR A 61 -1.69 4.13 21.86
N ILE A 62 -2.01 5.00 20.89
CA ILE A 62 -2.24 6.43 21.15
C ILE A 62 -3.39 6.61 22.14
N TYR A 63 -4.49 5.87 21.96
CA TYR A 63 -5.65 5.96 22.84
C TYR A 63 -5.32 5.54 24.29
N VAL A 64 -4.64 4.40 24.46
CA VAL A 64 -4.23 3.89 25.78
C VAL A 64 -3.24 4.84 26.45
N LEU A 65 -2.29 5.42 25.72
CA LEU A 65 -1.36 6.40 26.28
C LEU A 65 -2.05 7.70 26.69
N ALA A 66 -2.99 8.19 25.88
CA ALA A 66 -3.75 9.40 26.19
C ALA A 66 -4.70 9.23 27.39
N ASN A 67 -5.28 8.03 27.57
CA ASN A 67 -6.24 7.72 28.62
C ASN A 67 -5.70 6.74 29.68
N PHE A 68 -4.37 6.68 29.84
CA PHE A 68 -3.68 5.63 30.60
C PHE A 68 -4.22 5.43 32.02
N LYS A 69 -4.49 6.55 32.73
CA LYS A 69 -5.03 6.51 34.10
C LYS A 69 -6.39 5.84 34.20
N VAL A 70 -7.24 5.98 33.19
CA VAL A 70 -8.58 5.39 33.17
C VAL A 70 -8.54 3.95 32.64
N CYS A 71 -7.63 3.67 31.71
CA CYS A 71 -7.48 2.34 31.11
C CYS A 71 -6.86 1.29 32.06
N ILE A 72 -5.99 1.71 32.99
CA ILE A 72 -5.32 0.79 33.93
C ILE A 72 -6.18 0.43 35.15
N ASP A 73 -7.29 1.13 35.36
CA ASP A 73 -8.19 0.94 36.50
C ASP A 73 -9.07 -0.31 36.29
N LEU A 74 -8.42 -1.47 36.35
CA LEU A 74 -9.00 -2.78 36.07
C LEU A 74 -9.86 -3.27 37.25
N SER A 75 -11.07 -2.73 37.38
CA SER A 75 -12.12 -3.33 38.21
C SER A 75 -12.73 -4.53 37.49
N PHE A 76 -12.38 -5.75 37.90
CA PHE A 76 -12.75 -6.99 37.19
C PHE A 76 -14.17 -7.52 37.49
N THR A 77 -14.97 -6.88 38.35
CA THR A 77 -16.21 -7.51 38.84
C THR A 77 -17.44 -6.59 38.97
N GLU A 78 -17.31 -5.29 39.25
CA GLU A 78 -18.46 -4.36 39.28
C GLU A 78 -18.31 -3.13 38.37
N ASP A 79 -17.11 -2.54 38.25
CA ASP A 79 -16.88 -1.32 37.45
C ASP A 79 -16.12 -1.56 36.12
N PHE A 80 -16.27 -2.73 35.51
CA PHE A 80 -15.58 -3.03 34.26
C PHE A 80 -16.11 -2.16 33.11
N ASN A 81 -15.29 -1.23 32.62
CA ASN A 81 -15.65 -0.26 31.59
C ASN A 81 -14.98 -0.58 30.23
N GLY A 82 -15.51 -0.01 29.15
CA GLY A 82 -14.95 -0.11 27.79
C GLY A 82 -13.49 0.33 27.69
N ASN A 83 -13.04 1.29 28.52
CA ASN A 83 -11.64 1.73 28.55
C ASN A 83 -10.69 0.61 29.02
N ASN A 84 -11.16 -0.22 29.96
CA ASN A 84 -10.41 -1.35 30.49
C ASN A 84 -10.37 -2.49 29.45
N LEU A 85 -11.47 -2.67 28.71
CA LEU A 85 -11.51 -3.60 27.58
C LEU A 85 -10.53 -3.20 26.47
N ILE A 86 -10.44 -1.90 26.15
CA ILE A 86 -9.47 -1.38 25.17
C ILE A 86 -8.03 -1.64 25.66
N PHE A 87 -7.76 -1.51 26.96
CA PHE A 87 -6.46 -1.84 27.52
C PHE A 87 -6.11 -3.33 27.39
N LEU A 88 -7.04 -4.23 27.72
CA LEU A 88 -6.85 -5.67 27.53
C LEU A 88 -6.67 -6.04 26.05
N PHE A 89 -7.46 -5.43 25.17
CA PHE A 89 -7.32 -5.60 23.72
C PHE A 89 -5.94 -5.14 23.23
N TRP A 90 -5.45 -4.00 23.72
CA TRP A 90 -4.12 -3.50 23.41
C TRP A 90 -3.00 -4.45 23.90
N LEU A 91 -3.13 -5.04 25.09
CA LEU A 91 -2.20 -6.06 25.58
C LEU A 91 -2.20 -7.31 24.70
N VAL A 92 -3.38 -7.78 24.28
CA VAL A 92 -3.49 -8.89 23.32
C VAL A 92 -2.81 -8.52 22.01
N LEU A 93 -3.01 -7.31 21.50
CA LEU A 93 -2.34 -6.84 20.28
C LEU A 93 -0.81 -6.86 20.42
N ILE A 94 -0.23 -6.53 21.59
CA ILE A 94 1.23 -6.58 21.81
C ILE A 94 1.75 -8.02 21.81
N ILE A 95 1.01 -8.94 22.42
CA ILE A 95 1.44 -10.34 22.57
C ILE A 95 1.22 -11.11 21.27
N PHE A 96 0.20 -10.74 20.48
CA PHE A 96 -0.16 -11.37 19.22
C PHE A 96 1.02 -11.61 18.25
N PRO A 97 1.88 -10.62 17.92
CA PRO A 97 3.03 -10.79 17.03
C PRO A 97 4.17 -11.61 17.65
N MET A 98 4.12 -11.90 18.95
CA MET A 98 5.16 -12.62 19.68
C MET A 98 5.01 -14.15 19.56
N PHE A 99 3.85 -14.63 19.11
CA PHE A 99 3.67 -16.03 18.74
C PHE A 99 4.22 -16.25 17.32
N ASP A 100 5.40 -16.88 17.25
CA ASP A 100 6.17 -17.21 16.03
C ASP A 100 5.38 -17.94 14.91
N SER A 101 4.13 -18.34 15.17
CA SER A 101 3.30 -19.18 14.29
C SER A 101 2.23 -18.43 13.50
N PHE A 102 2.14 -17.09 13.56
CA PHE A 102 1.25 -16.35 12.67
C PHE A 102 1.98 -15.84 11.43
N GLU A 103 2.27 -16.77 10.54
CA GLU A 103 2.49 -16.56 9.10
C GLU A 103 1.19 -16.03 8.39
N GLY A 104 0.28 -15.40 9.14
CA GLY A 104 -1.09 -15.04 8.78
C GLY A 104 -1.33 -13.56 8.45
N PHE A 105 -0.28 -12.75 8.36
CA PHE A 105 -0.36 -11.37 7.86
C PHE A 105 0.52 -11.17 6.62
N GLY A 106 0.36 -12.06 5.64
CA GLY A 106 0.70 -11.83 4.22
C GLY A 106 2.16 -11.56 3.83
N ILE A 107 3.10 -11.44 4.78
CA ILE A 107 4.48 -11.09 4.48
C ILE A 107 5.41 -12.00 5.29
N SER A 108 5.77 -13.13 4.69
CA SER A 108 6.92 -13.92 5.14
C SER A 108 8.20 -13.12 4.88
N ILE A 109 8.60 -12.28 5.85
CA ILE A 109 9.89 -11.57 5.79
C ILE A 109 11.07 -12.56 5.87
N LYS A 110 10.82 -13.81 6.29
CA LYS A 110 11.85 -14.85 6.43
C LYS A 110 12.24 -15.58 5.13
N LYS A 111 11.37 -15.64 4.11
CA LYS A 111 11.66 -16.42 2.87
C LYS A 111 12.60 -15.71 1.88
N ARG A 112 12.72 -14.38 1.93
CA ARG A 112 13.59 -13.64 0.98
C ARG A 112 15.09 -13.68 1.29
N LYS A 113 15.49 -14.04 2.51
CA LYS A 113 16.91 -14.26 2.83
C LYS A 113 17.35 -15.68 2.47
N GLN A 114 16.55 -16.68 2.83
CA GLN A 114 16.83 -18.09 2.48
C GLN A 114 16.88 -18.32 0.97
N ASN A 115 15.95 -17.78 0.20
CA ASN A 115 15.96 -17.99 -1.26
C ASN A 115 17.18 -17.36 -1.95
N LYS A 116 17.73 -16.25 -1.41
CA LYS A 116 18.96 -15.64 -1.96
C LYS A 116 20.21 -16.44 -1.63
N GLU A 117 20.26 -17.07 -0.46
CA GLU A 117 21.36 -17.94 -0.05
C GLU A 117 21.33 -19.27 -0.82
N GLU A 118 20.14 -19.84 -1.01
CA GLU A 118 19.93 -21.03 -1.83
C GLU A 118 20.22 -20.76 -3.31
N ASP A 119 19.75 -19.64 -3.88
CA ASP A 119 20.06 -19.25 -5.26
C ASP A 119 21.56 -18.97 -5.45
N PHE A 120 22.22 -18.33 -4.48
CA PHE A 120 23.65 -18.06 -4.52
C PHE A 120 24.48 -19.35 -4.49
N LEU A 121 24.19 -20.25 -3.54
CA LEU A 121 24.86 -21.55 -3.44
C LEU A 121 24.65 -22.36 -4.72
N THR A 122 23.43 -22.43 -5.23
CA THR A 122 23.12 -23.22 -6.45
C THR A 122 23.87 -22.67 -7.67
N THR A 123 23.98 -21.35 -7.79
CA THR A 123 24.74 -20.70 -8.88
C THR A 123 26.24 -20.97 -8.76
N GLU A 124 26.78 -20.94 -7.54
CA GLU A 124 28.20 -21.24 -7.27
C GLU A 124 28.55 -22.69 -7.61
N TYR A 125 27.74 -23.66 -7.18
CA TYR A 125 27.93 -25.07 -7.53
C TYR A 125 27.88 -25.32 -9.04
N HIS A 126 26.95 -24.68 -9.74
CA HIS A 126 26.83 -24.85 -11.20
C HIS A 126 28.06 -24.30 -11.95
N ASN A 127 28.57 -23.14 -11.52
CA ASN A 127 29.78 -22.55 -12.11
C ASN A 127 31.03 -23.40 -11.86
N ASN A 128 31.17 -23.98 -10.67
CA ASN A 128 32.29 -24.85 -10.34
C ASN A 128 32.28 -26.15 -11.17
N LEU A 129 31.10 -26.73 -11.45
CA LEU A 129 30.98 -27.90 -12.33
C LEU A 129 31.37 -27.57 -13.78
N ILE A 130 30.93 -26.43 -14.30
CA ILE A 130 31.30 -25.98 -15.66
C ILE A 130 32.81 -25.79 -15.77
N HIS A 131 33.44 -25.19 -14.75
CA HIS A 131 34.89 -25.00 -14.73
C HIS A 131 35.64 -26.33 -14.76
N ALA A 132 35.23 -27.28 -13.90
CA ALA A 132 35.84 -28.60 -13.83
C ALA A 132 35.71 -29.39 -15.15
N GLN A 133 34.57 -29.30 -15.85
CA GLN A 133 34.41 -29.91 -17.17
C GLN A 133 35.30 -29.27 -18.24
N LYS A 134 35.52 -27.95 -18.15
CA LYS A 134 36.35 -27.21 -19.11
C LYS A 134 37.84 -27.48 -18.93
N GLU A 135 38.30 -27.70 -17.70
CA GLU A 135 39.67 -28.13 -17.41
C GLU A 135 39.89 -29.62 -17.74
N GLY A 136 38.91 -30.48 -17.48
CA GLY A 136 38.99 -31.91 -17.83
C GLY A 136 38.98 -32.19 -19.34
N GLY A 137 38.25 -31.41 -20.13
CA GLY A 137 38.16 -31.55 -21.59
C GLY A 137 39.32 -30.93 -22.37
N ASN A 138 40.26 -30.24 -21.71
CA ASN A 138 41.43 -29.62 -22.35
C ASN A 138 42.69 -30.49 -22.22
N HIS A 139 42.55 -31.69 -21.64
CA HIS A 139 43.61 -32.68 -21.46
C HIS A 139 43.39 -33.98 -22.28
N GLU A 140 42.40 -33.99 -23.17
CA GLU A 140 42.27 -34.97 -24.27
C GLU A 140 42.82 -34.38 -25.58
#